data_AF-S0KU70-F1
#
_entry.id   AF-S0KU70-F1
#
_cell.length_a   1.000
_cell.length_b   1.000
_cell.length_c   1.000
_cell.angle_alpha   90.00
_cell.angle_beta   90.00
_cell.angle_gamma   90.00
#
_symmetry.space_group_name_H-M   'P 1'
#
loop_
_entity.id
_entity.type
_entity.pdbx_description
1 polymer ?
#
loop_
_entity_poly.entity_id
_entity_poly.type
_entity_poly.pdbx_seq_one_letter_code
_entity_poly.pdbx_strand_id
1 'polypeptide(L)'
;MKEHERILKYQFDSYCKKVIKRTACRLLKINKNRLDHEQSIDSLININYNSHSFNYDGEDLLEELLKLDKCSIAILIAYYVHGMTCAEIAELMKTTPQRISYLKNKAIGRLRINLKEKEI
;
A
#
# COMPACT_ATOMS: atom_id res chain seq x y z
N MET A 1 33.83 21.70 26.44
CA MET A 1 33.62 21.75 24.98
C MET A 1 34.00 23.14 24.52
N LYS A 2 34.99 23.25 23.64
CA LYS A 2 35.46 24.56 23.13
C LYS A 2 34.37 25.19 22.27
N GLU A 3 34.31 26.52 22.21
CA GLU A 3 33.26 27.29 21.50
C GLU A 3 33.00 26.78 20.07
N HIS A 4 34.07 26.49 19.33
CA HIS A 4 34.02 26.00 17.95
C HIS A 4 33.41 24.60 17.83
N GLU A 5 33.64 23.70 18.79
CA GLU A 5 33.04 22.36 18.80
C GLU A 5 31.52 22.44 18.98
N ARG A 6 31.06 23.40 19.79
CA ARG A 6 29.62 23.66 19.95
C ARG A 6 28.99 24.17 18.66
N ILE A 7 29.63 25.12 17.99
CA ILE A 7 29.15 25.67 16.71
C ILE A 7 29.05 24.57 15.65
N LEU A 8 30.09 23.74 15.52
CA LEU A 8 30.10 22.61 14.58
C LEU A 8 28.98 21.61 14.87
N LYS A 9 28.78 21.26 16.14
CA LYS A 9 27.69 20.36 16.56
C LYS A 9 26.32 20.93 16.19
N TYR A 10 26.07 22.21 16.50
CA TYR A 10 24.79 22.83 16.17
C TYR A 10 24.53 22.93 14.67
N GLN A 11 25.57 23.20 13.87
CA GLN A 11 25.46 23.22 12.41
C GLN A 11 25.14 21.82 11.86
N PHE A 12 25.81 20.79 12.38
CA PHE A 12 25.56 19.41 12.00
C PHE A 12 24.13 18.97 12.38
N ASP A 13 23.69 19.22 13.60
CA ASP A 13 22.33 18.88 14.05
C ASP A 13 21.25 19.60 13.22
N SER A 14 21.48 20.87 12.88
CA SER A 14 20.58 21.64 12.02
C SER A 14 20.52 21.04 10.61
N TYR A 15 21.65 20.64 10.06
CA TYR A 15 21.72 19.96 8.77
C TYR A 15 20.97 18.62 8.79
N CYS A 16 21.21 17.77 9.79
CA CYS A 16 20.52 16.49 9.96
C CYS A 16 19.01 16.68 10.04
N LYS A 17 18.53 17.62 10.86
CA LYS A 17 17.09 17.96 10.97
C LYS A 17 16.50 18.37 9.63
N LYS A 18 17.22 19.20 8.86
CA LYS A 18 16.80 19.65 7.53
C LYS A 18 16.72 18.49 6.54
N VAL A 19 17.71 17.61 6.52
CA VAL A 19 17.74 16.42 5.64
C VAL A 19 16.59 15.48 5.99
N ILE A 20 16.44 15.11 7.27
CA ILE A 20 15.37 14.21 7.74
C ILE A 20 13.99 14.77 7.37
N LYS A 21 13.74 16.05 7.67
CA LYS A 21 12.46 16.71 7.33
C LYS A 21 12.19 16.67 5.82
N ARG A 22 13.18 17.00 4.99
CA ARG A 22 13.01 16.99 3.53
C ARG A 22 12.75 15.59 3.00
N THR A 23 13.47 14.58 3.50
CA THR A 23 13.26 13.18 3.14
C THR A 23 11.86 12.72 3.53
N ALA A 24 11.42 13.02 4.76
CA ALA A 24 10.08 12.69 5.23
C ALA A 24 8.99 13.35 4.37
N CYS A 25 9.09 14.66 4.09
CA CYS A 25 8.14 15.35 3.20
C CYS A 25 8.13 14.76 1.78
N ARG A 26 9.30 14.38 1.26
CA ARG A 26 9.41 13.73 -0.05
C ARG A 26 8.72 12.36 -0.05
N LEU A 27 8.94 11.54 0.97
CA LEU A 27 8.28 10.25 1.13
C LEU A 27 6.76 10.40 1.24
N LEU A 28 6.28 11.34 2.05
CA LEU A 28 4.84 11.65 2.16
C LEU A 28 4.24 12.05 0.82
N LYS A 29 4.94 12.91 0.05
CA LYS A 29 4.49 13.32 -1.29
C LYS A 29 4.46 12.14 -2.27
N ILE A 30 5.48 11.29 -2.27
CA ILE A 30 5.52 10.08 -3.11
C ILE A 30 4.37 9.14 -2.74
N ASN A 31 4.14 8.90 -1.45
CA ASN A 31 3.03 8.07 -0.99
C ASN A 31 1.66 8.65 -1.36
N LYS A 32 1.48 9.97 -1.24
CA LYS A 32 0.25 10.63 -1.66
C LYS A 32 0.01 10.45 -3.16
N ASN A 33 1.01 10.77 -3.98
CA ASN A 33 0.92 10.60 -5.43
C ASN A 33 0.65 9.14 -5.82
N ARG A 34 1.25 8.19 -5.09
CA ARG A 34 1.00 6.76 -5.26
C ARG A 34 -0.47 6.43 -5.01
N LEU A 35 -1.02 6.82 -3.86
CA LEU A 35 -2.43 6.60 -3.52
C LEU A 35 -3.39 7.23 -4.54
N ASP A 36 -3.07 8.41 -5.07
CA ASP A 36 -3.90 9.10 -6.08
C ASP A 36 -4.04 8.30 -7.39
N HIS A 37 -3.09 7.41 -7.70
CA HIS A 37 -3.10 6.59 -8.92
C HIS A 37 -3.42 5.10 -8.66
N GLU A 38 -3.59 4.71 -7.40
CA GLU A 38 -3.90 3.34 -7.01
C GLU A 38 -5.41 3.13 -6.86
N GLN A 39 -5.93 2.02 -7.37
CA GLN A 39 -7.30 1.63 -7.08
C GLN A 39 -7.39 1.16 -5.62
N SER A 40 -8.15 1.89 -4.80
CA SER A 40 -8.38 1.55 -3.40
C SER A 40 -9.09 0.19 -3.28
N ILE A 41 -8.74 -0.61 -2.28
CA ILE A 41 -9.58 -1.77 -1.91
C ILE A 41 -11.00 -1.31 -1.53
N ASP A 42 -11.13 -0.13 -0.93
CA ASP A 42 -12.43 0.49 -0.62
C ASP A 42 -13.18 0.95 -1.87
N SER A 43 -12.59 0.89 -3.06
CA SER A 43 -13.33 1.04 -4.33
C SER A 43 -13.90 -0.29 -4.83
N LEU A 44 -13.46 -1.41 -4.25
CA LEU A 44 -14.03 -2.75 -4.45
C LEU A 44 -15.27 -2.93 -3.57
N ILE A 45 -15.19 -2.40 -2.35
CA ILE A 45 -16.30 -2.29 -1.41
C ILE A 45 -17.07 -1.05 -1.85
N ASN A 46 -18.17 -1.20 -2.57
CA ASN A 46 -18.87 -0.05 -3.15
C ASN A 46 -19.48 0.84 -2.04
N ILE A 47 -18.72 1.77 -1.46
CA ILE A 47 -19.22 2.67 -0.42
C ILE A 47 -20.00 3.81 -1.08
N ASN A 48 -21.23 3.48 -1.48
CA ASN A 48 -22.25 4.48 -1.68
C ASN A 48 -22.69 4.99 -0.30
N TYR A 49 -22.09 6.08 0.18
CA TYR A 49 -22.47 6.75 1.43
C TYR A 49 -23.91 7.32 1.43
N ASN A 50 -24.70 7.08 0.38
CA ASN A 50 -26.14 7.35 0.36
C ASN A 50 -26.94 6.11 -0.08
N SER A 51 -27.67 5.54 0.89
CA SER A 51 -28.85 4.68 0.71
C SER A 51 -28.71 3.43 -0.15
N HIS A 52 -27.90 2.45 0.27
CA HIS A 52 -28.22 1.01 0.29
C HIS A 52 -26.96 0.29 0.76
N SER A 53 -26.99 -0.21 1.99
CA SER A 53 -25.92 -1.04 2.55
C SER A 53 -25.72 -2.28 1.69
N PHE A 54 -24.67 -2.30 0.88
CA PHE A 54 -24.07 -3.57 0.46
C PHE A 54 -23.35 -4.12 1.68
N ASN A 55 -24.06 -4.93 2.47
CA ASN A 55 -23.46 -5.78 3.50
C ASN A 55 -22.65 -6.87 2.77
N TYR A 56 -21.41 -6.58 2.40
CA TYR A 56 -20.43 -7.67 2.39
C TYR A 56 -19.94 -7.80 3.81
N ASP A 57 -20.34 -8.87 4.48
CA ASP A 57 -19.67 -9.27 5.71
C ASP A 57 -18.18 -9.41 5.38
N GLY A 58 -17.29 -8.90 6.25
CA GLY A 58 -15.85 -9.07 6.08
C GLY A 58 -15.43 -10.54 5.92
N GLU A 59 -16.31 -11.47 6.32
CA GLU A 59 -16.21 -12.90 6.10
C GLU A 59 -16.30 -13.30 4.61
N ASP A 60 -17.17 -12.68 3.79
CA ASP A 60 -17.31 -12.99 2.37
C ASP A 60 -16.06 -12.62 1.57
N LEU A 61 -15.49 -11.45 1.86
CA LEU A 61 -14.23 -11.02 1.26
C LEU A 61 -13.08 -11.93 1.67
N LEU A 62 -13.05 -12.35 2.95
CA LEU A 62 -12.03 -13.26 3.46
C LEU A 62 -12.14 -14.64 2.82
N GLU A 63 -13.36 -15.15 2.65
CA GLU A 63 -13.63 -16.43 1.98
C GLU A 63 -13.15 -16.40 0.52
N GLU A 64 -13.45 -15.34 -0.22
CA GLU A 64 -12.97 -15.18 -1.60
C GLU A 64 -11.46 -14.97 -1.69
N LEU A 65 -10.88 -14.25 -0.73
CA LEU A 65 -9.45 -14.06 -0.64
C LEU A 65 -8.72 -15.39 -0.38
N LEU A 66 -9.31 -16.29 0.41
CA LEU A 66 -8.77 -17.64 0.65
C LEU A 66 -8.86 -18.56 -0.58
N LYS A 67 -9.71 -18.26 -1.56
CA LYS A 67 -9.78 -19.01 -2.84
C LYS A 67 -8.66 -18.64 -3.81
N LEU A 68 -7.93 -17.54 -3.57
CA LEU A 68 -6.78 -17.16 -4.37
C LEU A 68 -5.56 -18.06 -4.08
N ASP A 69 -4.60 -18.04 -5.01
CA ASP A 69 -3.32 -18.69 -4.77
C ASP A 69 -2.51 -17.97 -3.68
N LYS A 70 -1.73 -18.73 -2.90
CA LYS A 70 -0.94 -18.23 -1.76
C LYS A 70 -0.04 -17.04 -2.12
N CYS A 71 0.49 -17.02 -3.35
CA CYS A 71 1.36 -15.96 -3.83
C CYS A 71 0.57 -14.64 -4.00
N SER A 72 -0.59 -14.71 -4.66
CA SER A 72 -1.52 -13.59 -4.80
C SER A 72 -1.99 -13.06 -3.44
N ILE A 73 -2.33 -13.94 -2.49
CA ILE A 73 -2.72 -13.55 -1.12
C ILE A 73 -1.58 -12.79 -0.44
N ALA A 74 -0.36 -13.33 -0.46
CA ALA A 74 0.79 -12.69 0.17
C ALA A 74 1.08 -11.30 -0.43
N ILE A 75 0.95 -11.15 -1.75
CA ILE A 75 1.12 -9.86 -2.43
C ILE A 75 0.04 -8.86 -1.97
N LEU A 76 -1.22 -9.27 -1.89
CA LEU A 76 -2.31 -8.39 -1.45
C LEU A 76 -2.14 -7.96 0.02
N ILE A 77 -1.77 -8.88 0.90
CA ILE A 77 -1.50 -8.58 2.31
C ILE A 77 -0.32 -7.61 2.43
N ALA A 78 0.81 -7.91 1.79
CA ALA A 78 2.00 -7.04 1.85
C ALA A 78 1.69 -5.63 1.32
N TYR A 79 0.89 -5.53 0.28
CA TYR A 79 0.54 -4.26 -0.34
C TYR A 79 -0.46 -3.44 0.48
N TYR A 80 -1.61 -4.03 0.83
CA TYR A 80 -2.71 -3.30 1.46
C TYR A 80 -2.65 -3.27 2.98
N VAL A 81 -2.19 -4.35 3.62
CA VAL A 81 -2.09 -4.42 5.08
C VAL A 81 -0.77 -3.81 5.55
N HIS A 82 0.34 -4.10 4.85
CA HIS A 82 1.67 -3.65 5.27
C HIS A 82 2.14 -2.40 4.51
N GLY A 83 1.38 -1.91 3.54
CA GLY A 83 1.66 -0.66 2.81
C GLY A 83 2.85 -0.73 1.84
N MET A 84 3.41 -1.91 1.60
CA MET A 84 4.60 -2.11 0.78
C MET A 84 4.32 -1.76 -0.70
N THR A 85 5.30 -1.17 -1.36
CA THR A 85 5.29 -0.92 -2.80
C THR A 85 5.54 -2.22 -3.58
N CYS A 86 5.14 -2.25 -4.86
CA CYS A 86 5.47 -3.37 -5.75
C CYS A 86 6.98 -3.61 -5.86
N ALA A 87 7.81 -2.58 -5.67
CA ALA A 87 9.26 -2.70 -5.66
C ALA A 87 9.78 -3.42 -4.41
N GLU A 88 9.31 -3.02 -3.23
CA GLU A 88 9.68 -3.65 -1.95
C GLU A 88 9.19 -5.12 -1.89
N ILE A 89 7.97 -5.39 -2.38
CA ILE A 89 7.45 -6.75 -2.48
C ILE A 89 8.27 -7.58 -3.48
N ALA A 90 8.65 -6.99 -4.62
CA ALA A 90 9.45 -7.68 -5.63
C ALA A 90 10.84 -8.05 -5.10
N GLU A 91 11.46 -7.16 -4.32
CA GLU A 91 12.73 -7.43 -3.64
C GLU A 91 12.58 -8.60 -2.65
N LEU A 92 11.55 -8.57 -1.80
CA LEU A 92 11.27 -9.63 -0.82
C LEU A 92 11.02 -10.99 -1.49
N MET A 93 10.27 -11.00 -2.59
CA MET A 93 9.91 -12.21 -3.33
C MET A 93 10.92 -12.60 -4.42
N LYS A 94 12.06 -11.89 -4.52
CA LYS A 94 13.12 -12.11 -5.52
C LYS A 94 12.59 -12.13 -6.95
N THR A 95 11.80 -11.13 -7.31
CA THR A 95 11.18 -11.00 -8.64
C THR A 95 11.18 -9.55 -9.14
N THR A 96 10.44 -9.26 -10.21
CA THR A 96 10.36 -7.91 -10.80
C THR A 96 9.12 -7.14 -10.32
N PRO A 97 9.21 -5.80 -10.13
CA PRO A 97 8.06 -4.98 -9.74
C PRO A 97 6.88 -5.06 -10.72
N GLN A 98 7.17 -5.25 -12.02
CA GLN A 98 6.16 -5.42 -13.07
C GLN A 98 5.36 -6.70 -12.87
N ARG A 99 6.04 -7.81 -12.49
CA ARG A 99 5.37 -9.07 -12.19
C ARG A 99 4.48 -8.94 -10.96
N ILE A 100 4.96 -8.29 -9.90
CA ILE A 100 4.14 -8.04 -8.70
C ILE A 100 2.91 -7.20 -9.04
N SER A 101 3.07 -6.11 -9.80
CA SER A 101 1.96 -5.27 -10.25
C SER A 101 0.92 -6.07 -11.06
N TYR A 102 1.40 -6.89 -12.00
CA TYR A 102 0.53 -7.78 -12.79
C TYR A 102 -0.23 -8.77 -11.90
N LEU A 103 0.46 -9.47 -10.99
CA LEU A 103 -0.15 -10.46 -10.10
C LEU A 103 -1.17 -9.81 -9.15
N LYS A 104 -0.83 -8.65 -8.57
CA LYS A 104 -1.73 -7.85 -7.73
C LYS A 104 -3.01 -7.50 -8.49
N ASN A 105 -2.89 -6.91 -9.68
CA ASN A 105 -4.05 -6.49 -10.47
C ASN A 105 -4.88 -7.68 -10.95
N LYS A 106 -4.23 -8.80 -11.30
CA LYS A 106 -4.91 -10.06 -11.66
C LYS A 106 -5.70 -10.62 -10.48
N ALA A 107 -5.12 -10.61 -9.28
CA ALA A 107 -5.77 -11.08 -8.06
C ALA A 107 -6.98 -10.20 -7.70
N ILE A 108 -6.84 -8.87 -7.75
CA ILE A 108 -7.95 -7.92 -7.56
C ILE A 108 -9.05 -8.14 -8.62
N GLY A 109 -8.67 -8.33 -9.89
CA GLY A 109 -9.62 -8.58 -10.97
C GLY A 109 -10.47 -9.84 -10.71
N ARG A 110 -9.85 -10.90 -10.20
CA ARG A 110 -10.57 -12.13 -9.79
C ARG A 110 -11.51 -11.87 -8.61
N LEU A 111 -11.03 -11.19 -7.57
CA LEU A 111 -11.87 -10.84 -6.42
C LEU A 111 -13.10 -10.04 -6.84
N ARG A 112 -12.94 -9.08 -7.76
CA ARG A 112 -14.07 -8.32 -8.31
C ARG A 112 -15.11 -9.18 -9.01
N ILE A 113 -14.68 -10.16 -9.80
CA ILE A 113 -15.58 -11.05 -10.54
C ILE A 113 -16.34 -11.92 -9.53
N ASN A 114 -15.61 -12.58 -8.62
CA ASN A 114 -16.21 -13.50 -7.67
C ASN A 114 -17.19 -12.80 -6.71
N LEU A 115 -16.87 -11.58 -6.25
CA LEU A 115 -17.78 -10.81 -5.41
C LEU A 115 -19.03 -10.42 -6.19
N LYS A 116 -18.90 -9.91 -7.42
CA LYS A 116 -20.06 -9.59 -8.28
C LYS A 116 -20.95 -10.80 -8.60
N GLU A 117 -20.37 -12.00 -8.70
CA GLU A 117 -21.13 -13.24 -8.93
C GLU A 117 -21.93 -13.67 -7.70
N LYS A 118 -21.51 -13.29 -6.47
CA LYS A 118 -22.27 -13.50 -5.22
C LYS A 118 -23.43 -12.53 -5.02
N GLU A 119 -23.51 -11.44 -5.79
CA GLU A 119 -24.58 -10.42 -5.73
C GLU A 119 -25.88 -10.82 -6.48
N ILE A 120 -25.90 -11.99 -7.15
CA ILE A 120 -27.04 -12.57 -7.89
C ILE A 120 -27.59 -13.78 -7.13
#